data_AF-A0A5K1K1W3-F1
#
_entry.id   AF-A0A5K1K1W3-F1
#
_cell.length_a   1.000
_cell.length_b   1.000
_cell.length_c   1.000
_cell.angle_alpha   90.00
_cell.angle_beta   90.00
_cell.angle_gamma   90.00
#
_symmetry.space_group_name_H-M   'P 1'
#
loop_
_entity.id
_entity.type
_entity.pdbx_description
1 polymer ?
#
loop_
_entity_poly.entity_id
_entity_poly.type
_entity_poly.pdbx_seq_one_letter_code
_entity_poly.pdbx_strand_id
1 'polypeptide(L)'
;MFLYLNASIAGALLEPLLGVQVSRTGQPYAAQDLGNSYPSASGPTVAPTQGVEQTGNMLIMELAHARVSGNGALLAQYYGTTKRWADYLVGNAVKSVN
;
A
#
# COMPACT_ATOMS: atom_id res chain seq x y z
N MET A 1 11.85 9.45 7.05
CA MET A 1 13.15 9.87 6.44
C MET A 1 12.97 10.32 5.00
N PHE A 2 12.51 9.46 4.07
CA PHE A 2 12.41 9.82 2.65
C PHE A 2 11.53 11.04 2.36
N LEU A 3 10.35 11.13 2.99
CA LEU A 3 9.45 12.29 2.84
C LEU A 3 10.11 13.63 3.21
N TYR A 4 11.02 13.62 4.19
CA TYR A 4 11.73 14.84 4.63
C TYR A 4 12.87 15.22 3.66
N LEU A 5 13.58 14.22 3.13
CA LEU A 5 14.71 14.46 2.23
C LEU A 5 14.24 14.83 0.82
N ASN A 6 13.36 14.00 0.25
CA ASN A 6 12.77 14.19 -1.06
C ASN A 6 11.52 13.31 -1.19
N ALA A 7 10.36 13.93 -1.23
CA ALA A 7 9.09 13.23 -1.30
C ALA A 7 8.94 12.37 -2.58
N SER A 8 9.57 12.76 -3.70
CA SER A 8 9.53 12.00 -4.95
C SER A 8 10.17 10.60 -4.81
N ILE A 9 11.14 10.43 -3.91
CA ILE A 9 11.72 9.11 -3.61
C ILE A 9 10.66 8.21 -2.97
N ALA A 10 9.87 8.73 -2.04
CA ALA A 10 8.78 7.96 -1.43
C ALA A 10 7.72 7.59 -2.46
N GLY A 11 7.41 8.48 -3.41
CA GLY A 11 6.53 8.17 -4.55
C GLY A 11 7.06 7.02 -5.41
N ALA A 12 8.33 7.07 -5.80
CA ALA A 12 8.96 6.03 -6.61
C ALA A 12 9.05 4.66 -5.90
N LEU A 13 9.13 4.65 -4.56
CA LEU A 13 9.09 3.41 -3.77
C LEU A 13 7.66 2.86 -3.63
N LEU A 14 6.65 3.73 -3.57
CA LEU A 14 5.24 3.33 -3.46
C LEU A 14 4.67 2.81 -4.77
N GLU A 15 5.02 3.40 -5.91
CA GLU A 15 4.46 3.06 -7.22
C GLU A 15 4.53 1.55 -7.57
N PRO A 16 5.67 0.84 -7.44
CA PRO A 16 5.71 -0.59 -7.75
C PRO A 16 4.87 -1.43 -6.78
N LEU A 17 4.80 -1.04 -5.50
CA LEU A 17 3.93 -1.68 -4.50
C LEU A 17 2.46 -1.55 -4.91
N LEU A 18 2.03 -0.36 -5.31
CA LEU A 18 0.66 -0.10 -5.73
C LEU A 18 0.32 -0.83 -7.03
N GLY A 19 1.23 -0.80 -8.00
CA GLY A 19 1.08 -1.47 -9.30
C GLY A 19 0.77 -2.96 -9.18
N VAL A 20 1.52 -3.67 -8.34
CA VAL A 20 1.29 -5.12 -8.11
C VAL A 20 -0.05 -5.40 -7.42
N GLN A 21 -0.58 -4.47 -6.64
CA GLN A 21 -1.83 -4.65 -5.89
C GLN A 21 -3.07 -4.46 -6.75
N VAL A 22 -2.97 -3.74 -7.87
CA VAL A 22 -4.10 -3.52 -8.79
C VAL A 22 -4.65 -4.84 -9.33
N SER A 23 -3.76 -5.76 -9.75
CA SER A 23 -4.15 -7.06 -10.30
C SER A 23 -4.61 -8.07 -9.25
N ARG A 24 -4.51 -7.75 -7.95
CA ARG A 24 -4.87 -8.65 -6.83
C ARG A 24 -6.28 -8.41 -6.31
N THR A 25 -7.27 -8.54 -7.18
CA THR A 25 -8.68 -8.28 -6.85
C THR A 25 -9.27 -9.26 -5.83
N GLY A 26 -8.73 -10.48 -5.72
CA GLY A 26 -9.14 -11.48 -4.72
C GLY A 26 -8.57 -11.25 -3.31
N GLN A 27 -7.69 -10.26 -3.12
CA GLN A 27 -7.06 -9.96 -1.84
C GLN A 27 -7.58 -8.61 -1.32
N PRO A 28 -8.38 -8.58 -0.24
CA PRO A 28 -9.00 -7.34 0.22
C PRO A 28 -8.05 -6.42 1.01
N TYR A 29 -6.87 -6.92 1.41
CA TYR A 29 -5.85 -6.19 2.20
C TYR A 29 -4.52 -6.06 1.44
N ALA A 30 -3.65 -5.14 1.87
CA ALA A 30 -2.34 -4.94 1.26
C ALA A 30 -1.38 -6.12 1.53
N ALA A 31 -0.56 -6.47 0.53
CA ALA A 31 0.55 -7.39 0.72
C ALA A 31 1.77 -6.67 1.32
N GLN A 32 2.70 -7.42 1.90
CA GLN A 32 3.79 -6.86 2.69
C GLN A 32 4.93 -6.27 1.84
N ASP A 33 5.23 -6.87 0.70
CA ASP A 33 6.42 -6.59 -0.10
C ASP A 33 6.15 -6.81 -1.60
N LEU A 34 7.18 -7.06 -2.40
CA LEU A 34 7.12 -7.43 -3.83
C LEU A 34 7.67 -8.85 -4.09
N GLY A 35 8.03 -9.57 -3.02
CA GLY A 35 8.78 -10.81 -3.06
C GLY A 35 10.22 -10.65 -2.59
N ASN A 36 10.93 -11.77 -2.56
CA ASN A 36 12.28 -11.89 -1.99
C ASN A 36 13.41 -11.86 -3.04
N SER A 37 13.06 -11.74 -4.32
CA SER A 37 13.99 -11.87 -5.43
C SER A 37 14.21 -10.53 -6.11
N TYR A 38 15.47 -10.24 -6.45
CA TYR A 38 15.86 -9.09 -7.26
C TYR A 38 16.69 -9.59 -8.45
N PRO A 39 16.48 -9.06 -9.67
CA PRO A 39 15.61 -7.93 -10.04
C PRO A 39 14.16 -8.32 -10.33
N SER A 40 13.82 -9.61 -10.28
CA SER A 40 12.47 -10.11 -10.60
C SER A 40 11.58 -10.15 -9.36
N ALA A 41 10.47 -9.42 -9.37
CA ALA A 41 9.42 -9.51 -8.36
C ALA A 41 8.70 -10.86 -8.48
N SER A 42 9.16 -11.86 -7.73
CA SER A 42 8.62 -13.23 -7.71
C SER A 42 7.16 -13.29 -7.22
N GLY A 43 6.69 -12.23 -6.58
CA GLY A 43 5.34 -12.10 -6.05
C GLY A 43 5.38 -11.80 -4.56
N PRO A 44 4.47 -10.96 -4.06
CA PRO A 44 4.52 -10.47 -2.70
C PRO A 44 4.13 -11.52 -1.65
N THR A 45 4.70 -11.39 -0.46
CA THR A 45 4.30 -12.11 0.74
C THR A 45 2.91 -11.67 1.19
N VAL A 46 2.01 -12.65 1.39
CA VAL A 46 0.62 -12.41 1.81
C VAL A 46 0.38 -13.12 3.14
N ALA A 47 0.13 -12.35 4.18
CA ALA A 47 -0.25 -12.86 5.50
C ALA A 47 -1.61 -12.26 5.90
N PRO A 48 -2.70 -13.05 5.88
CA PRO A 48 -4.02 -12.55 6.29
C PRO A 48 -4.04 -11.97 7.71
N THR A 49 -3.24 -12.56 8.61
CA THR A 49 -3.11 -12.09 10.01
C THR A 49 -2.59 -10.66 10.07
N GLN A 50 -1.73 -10.24 9.15
CA GLN A 50 -1.15 -8.89 9.11
C GLN A 50 -1.91 -7.93 8.19
N GLY A 51 -3.09 -8.33 7.72
CA GLY A 51 -3.83 -7.57 6.73
C GLY A 51 -4.21 -6.17 7.21
N VAL A 52 -4.52 -6.00 8.50
CA VAL A 52 -4.90 -4.70 9.07
C VAL A 52 -3.69 -3.75 9.09
N GLU A 53 -2.54 -4.22 9.55
CA GLU A 53 -1.32 -3.44 9.70
C GLU A 53 -0.75 -3.03 8.35
N GLN A 54 -0.62 -3.98 7.42
CA GLN A 54 -0.08 -3.68 6.09
C GLN A 54 -0.98 -2.74 5.31
N THR A 55 -2.31 -2.91 5.42
CA THR A 55 -3.26 -2.01 4.78
C THR A 55 -3.21 -0.62 5.39
N GLY A 56 -3.17 -0.51 6.72
CA GLY A 56 -3.05 0.77 7.42
C GLY A 56 -1.76 1.50 7.03
N ASN A 57 -0.63 0.79 6.98
CA ASN A 57 0.66 1.34 6.57
C ASN A 57 0.61 1.93 5.17
N MET A 58 0.04 1.21 4.19
CA MET A 58 -0.06 1.70 2.81
C MET A 58 -0.92 2.95 2.70
N LEU A 59 -2.10 2.97 3.32
CA LEU A 59 -3.00 4.14 3.31
C LEU A 59 -2.33 5.37 3.95
N ILE A 60 -1.65 5.19 5.08
CA ILE A 60 -0.92 6.27 5.75
C ILE A 60 0.22 6.78 4.86
N MET A 61 0.97 5.88 4.23
CA MET A 61 2.11 6.25 3.37
C MET A 61 1.67 6.97 2.10
N GLU A 62 0.61 6.52 1.42
CA GLU A 62 0.03 7.22 0.27
C GLU A 62 -0.42 8.65 0.64
N LEU A 63 -1.13 8.79 1.77
CA LEU A 63 -1.61 10.09 2.24
C LEU A 63 -0.45 11.00 2.65
N ALA A 64 0.54 10.47 3.36
CA ALA A 64 1.71 11.23 3.80
C ALA A 64 2.53 11.71 2.60
N HIS A 65 2.74 10.85 1.59
CA HIS A 65 3.37 11.25 0.34
C HIS A 65 2.60 12.37 -0.35
N ALA A 66 1.29 12.23 -0.54
CA ALA A 66 0.49 13.24 -1.23
C ALA A 66 0.51 14.59 -0.49
N ARG A 67 0.44 14.58 0.85
CA ARG A 67 0.48 15.81 1.66
C ARG A 67 1.83 16.51 1.61
N VAL A 68 2.93 15.76 1.71
CA VAL A 68 4.28 16.35 1.77
C VAL A 68 4.77 16.77 0.40
N SER A 69 4.47 16.00 -0.65
CA SER A 69 4.86 16.34 -2.04
C SER A 69 3.94 17.37 -2.69
N GLY A 70 2.70 17.52 -2.20
CA GLY A 70 1.63 18.23 -2.92
C GLY A 70 1.12 17.48 -4.16
N ASN A 71 1.55 16.23 -4.38
CA ASN A 71 1.20 15.44 -5.56
C ASN A 71 0.26 14.28 -5.20
N GLY A 72 -1.00 14.40 -5.60
CA GLY A 72 -2.04 13.39 -5.41
C GLY A 72 -2.15 12.35 -6.54
N ALA A 73 -1.24 12.33 -7.53
CA ALA A 73 -1.37 11.48 -8.72
C ALA A 73 -1.47 9.98 -8.37
N LEU A 74 -0.67 9.49 -7.42
CA LEU A 74 -0.75 8.09 -6.98
C LEU A 74 -2.13 7.77 -6.37
N LEU A 75 -2.66 8.64 -5.50
CA LEU A 75 -4.00 8.47 -4.92
C LEU A 75 -5.09 8.43 -6.00
N ALA A 76 -4.99 9.30 -7.00
CA ALA A 76 -5.95 9.34 -8.11
C ALA A 76 -5.86 8.09 -9.00
N GLN A 77 -4.64 7.67 -9.34
CA GLN A 77 -4.38 6.52 -10.20
C GLN A 77 -4.81 5.20 -9.53
N TYR A 78 -4.55 5.05 -8.23
CA TYR A 78 -4.76 3.80 -7.48
C TYR A 78 -6.01 3.82 -6.59
N TYR A 79 -6.92 4.79 -6.77
CA TYR A 79 -8.11 4.98 -5.94
C TYR A 79 -8.93 3.70 -5.75
N GLY A 80 -9.08 2.86 -6.78
CA GLY A 80 -9.80 1.59 -6.67
C GLY A 80 -9.17 0.62 -5.64
N THR A 81 -7.83 0.54 -5.62
CA THR A 81 -7.06 -0.24 -4.64
C THR A 81 -7.20 0.37 -3.25
N THR A 82 -6.98 1.69 -3.12
CA THR A 82 -7.11 2.43 -1.86
C THR A 82 -8.51 2.30 -1.26
N LYS A 83 -9.57 2.37 -2.08
CA LYS A 83 -10.96 2.17 -1.65
C LYS A 83 -11.20 0.76 -1.15
N ARG A 84 -10.75 -0.26 -1.89
CA ARG A 84 -10.87 -1.68 -1.48
C ARG A 84 -10.24 -1.90 -0.09
N TRP A 85 -9.07 -1.32 0.13
CA TRP A 85 -8.36 -1.36 1.41
C TRP A 85 -9.10 -0.64 2.53
N ALA A 86 -9.68 0.53 2.26
CA ALA A 86 -10.52 1.22 3.23
C ALA A 86 -11.76 0.38 3.60
N ASP A 87 -12.44 -0.19 2.61
CA ASP A 87 -13.61 -1.06 2.83
C ASP A 87 -13.24 -2.29 3.68
N TYR A 88 -12.07 -2.89 3.43
CA TYR A 88 -11.53 -3.99 4.25
C TYR A 88 -11.34 -3.56 5.72
N LEU A 89 -10.74 -2.40 5.98
CA LEU A 89 -10.51 -1.93 7.34
C LEU A 89 -11.81 -1.66 8.10
N VAL A 90 -12.86 -1.16 7.45
CA VAL A 90 -14.16 -0.95 8.10
C VAL A 90 -14.69 -2.23 8.75
N GLY A 91 -14.55 -3.38 8.09
CA GLY A 91 -15.05 -4.66 8.59
C GLY A 91 -14.11 -5.38 9.57
N ASN A 92 -12.81 -5.09 9.53
CA ASN A 92 -11.77 -5.92 10.15
C ASN A 92 -10.93 -5.20 11.20
N ALA A 93 -10.81 -3.87 11.16
CA ALA A 93 -9.89 -3.12 12.03
C ALA A 93 -10.18 -3.30 13.53
N VAL A 94 -11.46 -3.33 13.92
CA VAL A 94 -11.88 -3.50 15.33
C VAL A 94 -11.84 -4.97 15.78
N LYS A 95 -11.79 -5.91 14.83
CA LYS A 95 -11.77 -7.36 15.09
C LYS A 95 -10.37 -7.96 15.01
N SER A 96 -9.37 -7.14 14.71
CA SER A 96 -7.98 -7.60 14.60
C SER A 96 -7.54 -8.20 15.93
N VAL A 97 -6.85 -9.35 15.86
CA VAL A 97 -6.33 -10.09 17.02
C VAL A 97 -4.80 -10.01 17.12
N ASN A 98 -4.17 -9.13 16.35
CA ASN A 98 -2.75 -8.83 16.48
C ASN A 98 -2.45 -7.96 17.70
#